data_AF-A0A973PXV1-F1
#
_entry.id   AF-A0A973PXV1-F1
#
_cell.length_a   1.000
_cell.length_b   1.000
_cell.length_c   1.000
_cell.angle_alpha   90.00
_cell.angle_beta   90.00
_cell.angle_gamma   90.00
#
_symmetry.space_group_name_H-M   'P 1'
#
loop_
_entity.id
_entity.type
_entity.pdbx_description
1 polymer ?
#
loop_
_entity_poly.entity_id
_entity_poly.type
_entity_poly.pdbx_seq_one_letter_code
_entity_poly.pdbx_strand_id
1 'polypeptide(L)'
;MASSDVQELSTRAAQLRGLADEIEALPDRARKFATQTMTNWEGPHADRTRGEMNSWHTTCHTVAEHLRSEAHTCEQDAKNLTKK
;
A
#
# COMPACT_ATOMS: atom_id res chain seq x y z
N MET A 1 -17.45 21.67 -16.87
CA MET A 1 -17.76 20.85 -15.68
C MET A 1 -17.18 19.45 -15.83
N ALA A 2 -17.61 18.60 -16.77
CA ALA A 2 -17.06 17.23 -16.91
C ALA A 2 -15.51 17.13 -17.02
N SER A 3 -14.85 18.10 -17.68
CA SER A 3 -13.38 18.08 -17.83
C SER A 3 -12.61 18.34 -16.53
N SER A 4 -13.15 19.14 -15.59
CA SER A 4 -12.47 19.38 -14.30
C SER A 4 -12.57 18.14 -13.42
N ASP A 5 -13.76 17.55 -13.35
CA ASP A 5 -14.06 16.43 -12.46
C ASP A 5 -13.28 15.17 -12.89
N VAL A 6 -13.14 14.94 -14.20
CA VAL A 6 -12.30 13.87 -14.76
C VAL A 6 -10.82 14.06 -14.42
N GLN A 7 -10.34 15.29 -14.43
CA GLN A 7 -8.94 15.59 -14.12
C GLN A 7 -8.63 15.48 -12.63
N GLU A 8 -9.58 15.87 -11.77
CA GLU A 8 -9.50 15.66 -10.32
C GLU A 8 -9.45 14.18 -9.97
N LEU A 9 -10.35 13.36 -10.54
CA LEU A 9 -10.37 11.91 -10.33
C LEU A 9 -9.07 11.23 -10.79
N SER A 10 -8.54 11.64 -11.95
CA SER A 10 -7.27 11.13 -12.46
C SER A 10 -6.09 11.50 -11.56
N THR A 11 -6.07 12.74 -11.06
CA THR A 11 -5.05 13.21 -10.11
C THR A 11 -5.11 12.44 -8.80
N ARG A 12 -6.32 12.25 -8.25
CA ARG A 12 -6.54 11.48 -7.03
C ARG A 12 -6.11 10.02 -7.18
N ALA A 13 -6.43 9.38 -8.31
CA ALA A 13 -6.00 8.02 -8.60
C ALA A 13 -4.46 7.90 -8.61
N ALA A 14 -3.76 8.86 -9.21
CA ALA A 14 -2.30 8.89 -9.22
C ALA A 14 -1.71 9.05 -7.80
N GLN A 15 -2.28 9.95 -7.00
CA GLN A 15 -1.85 10.16 -5.61
C GLN A 15 -2.07 8.92 -4.75
N LEU A 16 -3.22 8.25 -4.88
CA LEU A 16 -3.53 7.02 -4.15
C LEU A 16 -2.55 5.88 -4.49
N ARG A 17 -2.15 5.76 -5.76
CA ARG A 17 -1.12 4.79 -6.16
C ARG A 17 0.25 5.12 -5.58
N GLY A 18 0.66 6.38 -5.64
CA GLY A 18 1.92 6.82 -5.05
C GLY A 18 1.98 6.49 -3.55
N LEU A 19 0.90 6.78 -2.82
CA LEU A 19 0.80 6.43 -1.40
C LEU A 19 0.84 4.90 -1.17
N ALA A 20 0.17 4.12 -2.02
CA ALA A 20 0.20 2.66 -1.91
C ALA A 20 1.63 2.11 -2.07
N ASP A 21 2.38 2.62 -3.05
CA ASP A 21 3.75 2.20 -3.32
C ASP A 21 4.70 2.58 -2.17
N GLU A 22 4.53 3.77 -1.58
CA GLU A 22 5.28 4.19 -0.40
C GLU A 22 4.99 3.30 0.81
N ILE A 23 3.71 3.03 1.09
CA ILE A 23 3.30 2.20 2.24
C ILE A 23 3.83 0.77 2.11
N GLU A 24 3.79 0.20 0.90
CA GLU A 24 4.28 -1.15 0.66
C GLU A 24 5.81 -1.25 0.81
N ALA A 25 6.55 -0.20 0.51
CA ALA A 25 8.01 -0.18 0.66
C ALA A 25 8.48 -0.01 2.13
N LEU A 26 7.69 0.64 2.99
CA LEU A 26 8.03 0.90 4.39
C LEU A 26 8.43 -0.34 5.23
N PRO A 27 7.63 -1.42 5.28
CA PRO A 27 7.92 -2.55 6.15
C PRO A 27 9.07 -3.41 5.63
N ASP A 28 9.47 -3.22 4.37
CA ASP A 28 10.25 -4.18 3.62
C ASP A 28 11.68 -4.30 4.17
N ARG A 29 12.29 -3.16 4.51
CA ARG A 29 13.62 -3.11 5.13
C ARG A 29 13.61 -3.67 6.56
N ALA A 30 12.60 -3.34 7.35
CA ALA A 30 12.47 -3.80 8.73
C ALA A 30 12.23 -5.31 8.81
N ARG A 31 11.33 -5.83 7.95
CA ARG A 31 11.08 -7.26 7.80
C ARG A 31 12.35 -7.99 7.38
N LYS A 32 13.07 -7.52 6.36
CA LYS A 32 14.35 -8.12 5.92
C LYS A 32 15.36 -8.16 7.06
N PHE A 33 15.52 -7.07 7.81
CA PHE A 33 16.42 -7.05 8.97
C PHE A 33 16.01 -8.07 10.05
N ALA A 34 14.74 -8.08 10.45
CA ALA A 34 14.24 -8.98 11.49
C ALA A 34 14.31 -10.46 11.09
N THR A 35 14.07 -10.78 9.81
CA THR A 35 14.02 -12.16 9.31
C THR A 35 15.36 -12.70 8.82
N GLN A 36 16.27 -11.85 8.35
CA GLN A 36 17.55 -12.28 7.75
C GLN A 36 18.76 -11.95 8.63
N THR A 37 18.79 -10.79 9.29
CA THR A 37 19.95 -10.36 10.10
C THR A 37 19.89 -10.94 11.51
N MET A 38 18.69 -11.03 12.09
CA MET A 38 18.51 -11.53 13.45
C MET A 38 18.34 -13.05 13.51
N THR A 39 18.85 -13.81 12.54
CA THR A 39 18.67 -15.26 12.43
C THR A 39 19.27 -16.03 13.62
N ASN A 40 20.40 -15.54 14.17
CA ASN A 40 21.05 -16.14 15.33
C ASN A 40 20.38 -15.79 16.68
N TRP A 41 19.39 -14.89 16.68
CA TRP A 41 18.62 -14.58 17.88
C TRP A 41 17.47 -15.57 18.00
N GLU A 42 17.53 -16.44 19.00
CA GLU A 42 16.54 -17.50 19.22
C GLU A 42 15.74 -17.28 20.50
N GLY A 43 14.57 -17.92 20.57
CA GLY A 43 13.68 -17.89 21.73
C GLY A 43 12.44 -17.02 21.54
N PRO A 44 11.52 -17.06 22.53
CA PRO A 44 10.15 -16.54 22.38
C PRO A 44 10.09 -15.04 22.08
N HIS A 45 11.09 -14.26 22.51
CA HIS A 45 11.17 -12.83 22.18
C HIS A 45 11.54 -12.57 20.72
N ALA A 46 12.47 -13.36 20.17
CA ALA A 46 12.86 -13.27 18.77
C ALA A 46 11.68 -13.62 17.84
N ASP A 47 10.97 -14.71 18.18
CA ASP A 47 9.81 -15.16 17.42
C ASP A 47 8.67 -14.14 17.47
N ARG A 48 8.41 -13.55 18.64
CA ARG A 48 7.44 -12.46 18.79
C ARG A 48 7.80 -11.26 17.91
N THR A 49 9.05 -10.78 17.96
CA THR A 49 9.48 -9.63 17.16
C THR A 49 9.37 -9.91 15.66
N ARG A 50 9.77 -11.10 15.19
CA ARG A 50 9.58 -11.49 13.77
C ARG A 50 8.10 -11.56 13.40
N GLY A 51 7.26 -12.09 14.28
CA GLY A 51 5.81 -12.15 14.10
C GLY A 51 5.17 -10.76 13.98
N GLU A 52 5.56 -9.82 14.83
CA GLU A 52 5.11 -8.42 14.77
C GLU A 52 5.54 -7.76 13.45
N MET A 53 6.78 -7.97 13.00
CA MET A 53 7.28 -7.42 11.73
C MET A 53 6.55 -8.01 10.51
N ASN A 54 6.24 -9.31 10.52
CA ASN A 54 5.44 -9.94 9.48
C ASN A 54 3.98 -9.44 9.50
N SER A 55 3.40 -9.23 10.69
CA SER A 55 2.05 -8.68 10.83
C SER A 55 2.00 -7.24 10.30
N TRP A 56 2.97 -6.41 10.65
CA TRP A 56 3.09 -5.06 10.12
C TRP A 56 3.22 -5.03 8.60
N HIS A 57 4.07 -5.88 8.02
CA HIS A 57 4.18 -6.03 6.56
C HIS A 57 2.83 -6.38 5.91
N THR A 58 2.10 -7.33 6.49
CA THR A 58 0.77 -7.74 6.00
C THR A 58 -0.24 -6.60 6.05
N THR A 59 -0.26 -5.83 7.14
CA THR A 59 -1.12 -4.65 7.29
C THR A 59 -0.80 -3.59 6.24
N CYS A 60 0.48 -3.25 6.05
CA CYS A 60 0.91 -2.31 5.01
C CYS A 60 0.48 -2.75 3.61
N HIS A 61 0.67 -4.02 3.28
CA HIS A 61 0.25 -4.57 1.99
C HIS A 61 -1.27 -4.47 1.80
N THR A 62 -2.06 -4.83 2.82
CA THR A 62 -3.53 -4.72 2.78
C THR A 62 -3.99 -3.28 2.55
N VAL A 63 -3.37 -2.31 3.23
CA VAL A 63 -3.67 -0.89 3.03
C VAL A 63 -3.30 -0.43 1.62
N ALA A 64 -2.14 -0.85 1.12
CA ALA A 64 -1.71 -0.53 -0.24
C ALA A 64 -2.68 -1.10 -1.30
N GLU A 65 -3.15 -2.34 -1.14
CA GLU A 65 -4.18 -2.93 -2.01
C GLU A 65 -5.49 -2.14 -1.99
N HIS A 66 -5.95 -1.74 -0.80
CA HIS A 66 -7.16 -0.93 -0.66
C HIS A 66 -7.01 0.42 -1.39
N LEU A 67 -5.86 1.11 -1.24
CA LEU A 67 -5.57 2.36 -1.95
C LEU A 67 -5.55 2.17 -3.47
N ARG A 68 -5.00 1.06 -3.97
CA ARG A 68 -5.00 0.74 -5.41
C ARG A 68 -6.39 0.44 -5.92
N SER A 69 -7.24 -0.22 -5.13
CA SER A 69 -8.64 -0.45 -5.46
C SER A 69 -9.40 0.88 -5.57
N GLU A 70 -9.25 1.78 -4.59
CA GLU A 70 -9.86 3.12 -4.63
C GLU A 70 -9.35 3.95 -5.81
N ALA A 71 -8.06 3.88 -6.14
CA ALA A 71 -7.50 4.52 -7.33
C ALA A 71 -8.14 3.99 -8.62
N HIS A 72 -8.37 2.68 -8.69
CA HIS A 72 -9.04 2.06 -9.83
C HIS A 72 -10.49 2.53 -9.97
N THR A 73 -11.24 2.62 -8.88
CA THR A 73 -12.60 3.18 -8.86
C THR A 73 -12.62 4.61 -9.39
N CYS A 74 -11.69 5.47 -8.92
CA CYS A 74 -11.59 6.85 -9.39
C CYS A 74 -11.38 6.93 -10.92
N GLU A 75 -10.55 6.05 -11.50
CA GLU A 75 -10.35 6.00 -12.94
C GLU A 75 -11.56 5.47 -13.71
N GLN A 76 -12.27 4.49 -13.16
CA GLN A 76 -13.51 4.00 -13.76
C GLN A 76 -14.57 5.12 -13.80
N ASP A 77 -14.71 5.87 -12.72
CA ASP A 77 -15.63 7.00 -12.64
C ASP A 77 -15.26 8.09 -13.65
N ALA A 78 -13.97 8.41 -13.79
CA ALA A 78 -13.48 9.34 -14.80
C ALA A 78 -13.79 8.87 -16.24
N LYS A 79 -13.62 7.57 -16.52
CA LYS A 79 -13.99 6.96 -17.81
C LYS A 79 -15.49 6.96 -18.06
N ASN A 80 -16.31 6.80 -17.02
CA ASN A 80 -17.76 6.83 -17.14
C ASN A 80 -18.27 8.25 -17.37
N LEU A 81 -17.65 9.25 -16.74
CA LEU A 81 -17.95 10.67 -16.96
C LEU A 81 -17.61 11.15 -18.38
N THR A 82 -16.53 10.64 -18.98
CA THR A 82 -16.15 10.98 -20.37
C THR A 82 -17.01 10.30 -21.43
N LYS A 83 -17.74 9.24 -21.08
CA LYS A 83 -18.68 8.52 -21.97
C LYS A 83 -20.12 9.05 -21.93
N LYS A 84 -20.41 9.98 -21.02
CA LYS A 84 -21.73 10.61 -20.82
C LYS A 84 -21.82 11.92 -21.60
#